data_AF-A0A8T3P7K8-F1
#
_entry.id   AF-A0A8T3P7K8-F1
#
_cell.length_a   1.000
_cell.length_b   1.000
_cell.length_c   1.000
_cell.angle_alpha   90.00
_cell.angle_beta   90.00
_cell.angle_gamma   90.00
#
_symmetry.space_group_name_H-M   'P 1'
#
loop_
_entity.id
_entity.type
_entity.pdbx_description
1 polymer ?
#
loop_
_entity_poly.entity_id
_entity_poly.type
_entity_poly.pdbx_seq_one_letter_code
_entity_poly.pdbx_strand_id
1 'polypeptide(L)'
;MRLHTMGAVTFTLALALVACNPAGPTTPTSPAASGTGSVDGSPSGSPDASGTAEPSDDKGAGTPDATESGTAEPTTDGGDAGAVQDLPGAQSATVRIEAVGSFEDPEFGEDVSAGQGSGFIIDGTGIAVTNNHVVTGANLFRVYIGGDNTRAVNATVLGASECSDLAVLDLEGDDYPYLQWYDGDAGPGLTVHAAGYPENEFRLTQGTINTGASEQSTQWASANQVLEHSADIIPGNSGGPLLDDDGRVVAINYATIGETRNFAIAATEAEGIIEQLRQRQEVNSLGINGLAVTSDDGTLAGVWVAAVKAGSPASNAGVKAGDLITKLGNIPVATDGTMNDYCDILRSHNAGDPLDIEVLDFDVSTCFEGQINFPDRRLVEIPCEGAAITTPPADGNGGTGTDAEDQLRSYIPAAFASACTTTGPYTGSLASLSCDPPTEGVATLFYDIYPDAAALNASYEGFRTLAGLEDEGTCEDGPAEGPWRIGEAEAGRIVCYVSSSDTATMYWTDDQLLVLATAIWTDDDIPAMYQWWIGPESGPVRP
;
A
#
# COMPACT_ATOMS: atom_id res chain seq x y z
N MET A 1 34.79 5.33 51.99
CA MET A 1 35.94 5.96 51.28
C MET A 1 36.10 5.21 49.98
N ARG A 2 35.91 5.74 48.77
CA ARG A 2 35.92 7.13 48.29
C ARG A 2 34.77 7.33 47.30
N LEU A 3 34.14 8.50 47.40
CA LEU A 3 33.34 9.15 46.38
C LEU A 3 34.15 9.30 45.08
N HIS A 4 33.50 9.19 43.92
CA HIS A 4 33.77 10.06 42.79
C HIS A 4 32.46 10.71 42.35
N THR A 5 32.53 12.03 42.25
CA THR A 5 31.50 12.98 41.90
C THR A 5 31.89 13.65 40.59
N MET A 6 30.88 14.15 39.88
CA MET A 6 30.89 15.10 38.74
C MET A 6 31.09 14.48 37.34
N GLY A 7 30.36 14.92 36.31
CA GLY A 7 29.59 16.15 36.18
C GLY A 7 28.45 16.05 35.15
N ALA A 8 27.38 16.76 35.45
CA ALA A 8 26.32 17.07 34.50
C ALA A 8 26.84 18.11 33.50
N VAL A 9 26.69 17.81 32.21
CA VAL A 9 26.86 18.80 31.13
C VAL A 9 25.47 19.28 30.75
N THR A 10 25.16 20.50 31.18
CA THR A 10 24.04 21.30 30.67
C THR A 10 24.37 21.79 29.27
N PHE A 11 23.59 21.38 28.27
CA PHE A 11 23.60 22.01 26.95
C PHE A 11 22.65 23.21 26.96
N THR A 12 23.23 24.40 26.86
CA THR A 12 22.52 25.67 26.67
C THR A 12 22.29 25.85 25.17
N LEU A 13 21.05 25.66 24.70
CA LEU A 13 20.70 25.95 23.31
C LEU A 13 20.57 27.48 23.15
N ALA A 14 21.53 28.08 22.44
CA ALA A 14 21.48 29.47 22.05
C ALA A 14 20.54 29.63 20.84
N LEU A 15 19.36 30.20 21.10
CA LEU A 15 18.38 30.58 20.08
C LEU A 15 18.88 31.82 19.33
N ALA A 16 19.34 31.65 18.08
CA ALA A 16 19.59 32.76 17.17
C ALA A 16 18.32 33.04 16.36
N LEU A 17 17.62 34.12 16.71
CA LEU A 17 16.56 34.72 15.90
C LEU A 17 17.17 35.28 14.61
N VAL A 18 16.70 34.80 13.46
CA VAL A 18 16.72 35.57 12.21
C VAL A 18 15.27 35.80 11.80
N ALA A 19 14.88 37.08 11.82
CA ALA A 19 13.58 37.56 11.41
C ALA A 19 13.51 37.69 9.89
N CYS A 20 12.45 37.14 9.28
CA CYS A 20 11.94 37.62 7.99
C CYS A 20 10.45 37.97 8.19
N ASN A 21 10.14 39.25 7.97
CA ASN A 21 8.79 39.82 8.05
C ASN A 21 8.17 39.90 6.64
N PRO A 22 6.84 39.87 6.48
CA PRO A 22 6.16 39.45 5.26
C PRO A 22 5.78 40.63 4.35
N ALA A 23 5.63 40.33 3.06
CA ALA A 23 4.89 41.17 2.12
C ALA A 23 3.58 40.44 1.74
N GLY A 24 2.45 41.13 1.96
CA GLY A 24 1.09 40.64 1.81
C GLY A 24 0.55 40.60 0.37
N PRO A 25 -0.77 40.36 0.21
CA PRO A 25 -1.33 39.63 -0.92
C PRO A 25 -1.80 40.53 -2.07
N THR A 26 -1.79 40.00 -3.30
CA THR A 26 -2.46 40.60 -4.47
C THR A 26 -3.68 39.77 -4.87
N THR A 27 -4.83 40.43 -4.83
CA THR A 27 -6.16 39.99 -5.28
C THR A 27 -6.23 39.96 -6.81
N PRO A 28 -7.05 39.08 -7.41
CA PRO A 28 -7.65 39.35 -8.71
C PRO A 28 -9.15 39.65 -8.60
N THR A 29 -9.48 40.78 -9.22
CA THR A 29 -10.79 41.42 -9.36
C THR A 29 -11.70 40.64 -10.31
N SER A 30 -12.96 40.43 -9.90
CA SER A 30 -14.06 40.04 -10.79
C SER A 30 -14.60 41.24 -11.57
N PRO A 31 -14.97 41.11 -12.86
CA PRO A 31 -15.86 42.06 -13.50
C PRO A 31 -17.30 41.52 -13.55
N ALA A 32 -18.23 42.30 -12.98
CA ALA A 32 -19.66 42.20 -13.22
C ALA A 32 -20.10 43.25 -14.24
N ALA A 33 -20.93 42.84 -15.21
CA ALA A 33 -21.91 43.65 -15.95
C ALA A 33 -22.65 42.71 -16.95
N SER A 34 -23.93 42.81 -17.25
CA SER A 34 -25.09 43.57 -16.75
C SER A 34 -26.31 43.18 -17.60
N GLY A 35 -27.50 43.27 -17.01
CA GLY A 35 -28.79 43.47 -17.70
C GLY A 35 -29.62 42.20 -18.01
N THR A 36 -30.95 42.17 -17.96
CA THR A 36 -32.03 43.14 -17.69
C THR A 36 -33.37 42.36 -17.80
N GLY A 37 -34.38 42.72 -17.00
CA GLY A 37 -35.81 42.33 -17.20
C GLY A 37 -36.45 41.72 -15.93
N SER A 38 -37.01 42.47 -14.96
CA SER A 38 -38.31 43.17 -14.91
C SER A 38 -39.57 42.28 -15.01
N VAL A 39 -40.25 42.14 -13.85
CA VAL A 39 -41.72 42.18 -13.53
C VAL A 39 -42.71 41.38 -14.42
N ASP A 40 -43.71 40.65 -13.93
CA ASP A 40 -44.77 40.98 -12.96
C ASP A 40 -45.61 39.72 -12.62
N GLY A 41 -46.37 39.72 -11.51
CA GLY A 41 -47.68 39.02 -11.47
C GLY A 41 -47.93 37.92 -10.42
N SER A 42 -48.38 38.31 -9.23
CA SER A 42 -49.39 37.57 -8.42
C SER A 42 -50.73 38.32 -8.61
N PRO A 43 -51.95 37.76 -8.35
CA PRO A 43 -52.28 37.13 -7.06
C PRO A 43 -53.43 36.06 -7.03
N SER A 44 -53.63 35.51 -5.82
CA SER A 44 -54.92 35.24 -5.14
C SER A 44 -55.83 34.07 -5.57
N GLY A 45 -56.18 33.22 -4.58
CA GLY A 45 -57.51 32.62 -4.47
C GLY A 45 -57.63 31.33 -3.64
N SER A 46 -57.97 31.43 -2.35
CA SER A 46 -58.77 30.42 -1.62
C SER A 46 -60.27 30.74 -1.84
N PRO A 47 -61.25 29.83 -1.62
CA PRO A 47 -61.70 29.48 -0.26
C PRO A 47 -62.31 28.07 -0.02
N ASP A 48 -62.25 27.65 1.26
CA ASP A 48 -63.26 27.02 2.13
C ASP A 48 -64.15 25.79 1.77
N ALA A 49 -64.05 24.80 2.67
CA ALA A 49 -65.08 24.31 3.63
C ALA A 49 -65.99 23.09 3.37
N SER A 50 -65.89 22.14 4.33
CA SER A 50 -66.97 21.59 5.20
C SER A 50 -67.86 20.40 4.77
N GLY A 51 -68.08 19.47 5.73
CA GLY A 51 -69.29 18.64 5.90
C GLY A 51 -69.01 17.15 6.18
N THR A 52 -68.83 16.67 7.43
CA THR A 52 -69.82 16.19 8.46
C THR A 52 -70.44 14.78 8.29
N ALA A 53 -70.12 13.91 9.27
CA ALA A 53 -70.95 12.97 10.08
C ALA A 53 -71.62 11.69 9.51
N GLU A 54 -71.13 10.51 9.99
CA GLU A 54 -71.75 9.38 10.78
C GLU A 54 -73.23 8.93 10.59
N PRO A 55 -73.73 7.76 11.14
CA PRO A 55 -73.11 6.58 11.83
C PRO A 55 -73.74 5.20 11.45
N SER A 56 -73.30 4.08 12.08
CA SER A 56 -74.21 3.03 12.61
C SER A 56 -73.52 2.00 13.53
N ASP A 57 -74.15 1.77 14.69
CA ASP A 57 -73.88 0.86 15.81
C ASP A 57 -73.96 -0.65 15.50
N ASP A 58 -73.33 -1.51 16.33
CA ASP A 58 -74.07 -2.46 17.19
C ASP A 58 -73.22 -3.02 18.36
N LYS A 59 -73.95 -3.36 19.42
CA LYS A 59 -73.63 -3.61 20.84
C LYS A 59 -73.18 -5.05 21.15
N GLY A 60 -72.57 -5.21 22.34
CA GLY A 60 -72.59 -6.49 23.06
C GLY A 60 -71.83 -6.46 24.39
N ALA A 61 -72.54 -6.44 25.51
CA ALA A 61 -72.06 -6.19 26.87
C ALA A 61 -71.55 -7.44 27.63
N GLY A 62 -70.70 -7.21 28.64
CA GLY A 62 -70.39 -8.15 29.73
C GLY A 62 -69.51 -7.52 30.82
N THR A 63 -70.03 -7.38 32.04
CA THR A 63 -69.45 -6.72 33.25
C THR A 63 -68.78 -7.77 34.19
N PRO A 64 -68.26 -7.42 35.39
CA PRO A 64 -66.89 -7.06 35.74
C PRO A 64 -66.17 -8.09 36.67
N ASP A 65 -64.92 -7.77 37.03
CA ASP A 65 -64.34 -7.81 38.38
C ASP A 65 -62.96 -8.50 38.50
N ALA A 66 -62.18 -7.94 39.41
CA ALA A 66 -60.74 -7.92 39.60
C ALA A 66 -60.02 -9.27 39.69
N THR A 67 -58.73 -9.28 39.32
CA THR A 67 -57.58 -9.74 40.16
C THR A 67 -56.26 -9.28 39.51
N GLU A 68 -55.34 -8.76 40.32
CA GLU A 68 -53.96 -8.42 39.98
C GLU A 68 -53.24 -9.53 39.19
N SER A 69 -52.52 -9.16 38.13
CA SER A 69 -51.36 -9.90 37.65
C SER A 69 -50.42 -8.91 36.98
N GLY A 70 -49.17 -8.89 37.43
CA GLY A 70 -48.16 -7.91 37.05
C GLY A 70 -47.98 -7.84 35.53
N THR A 71 -47.96 -6.61 35.02
CA THR A 71 -47.43 -6.32 33.70
C THR A 71 -45.94 -6.65 33.74
N ALA A 72 -45.56 -7.81 33.21
CA ALA A 72 -44.19 -8.04 32.79
C ALA A 72 -43.91 -6.98 31.71
N GLU A 73 -42.99 -6.07 32.02
CA GLU A 73 -42.25 -5.34 31.00
C GLU A 73 -41.71 -6.35 29.98
N PRO A 74 -41.67 -6.01 28.68
CA PRO A 74 -40.99 -6.84 27.73
C PRO A 74 -39.52 -6.87 28.16
N THR A 75 -39.07 -8.00 28.69
CA THR A 75 -37.67 -8.25 28.97
C THR A 75 -36.94 -8.27 27.63
N THR A 76 -36.38 -7.14 27.24
CA THR A 76 -35.18 -7.07 26.41
C THR A 76 -34.03 -7.65 27.23
N ASP A 77 -33.93 -8.97 27.27
CA ASP A 77 -32.73 -9.64 27.73
C ASP A 77 -32.53 -10.91 26.91
N GLY A 78 -31.77 -10.71 25.84
CA GLY A 78 -31.32 -11.70 24.89
C GLY A 78 -30.14 -11.09 24.14
N GLY A 79 -29.24 -10.44 24.87
CA GLY A 79 -27.96 -10.02 24.32
C GLY A 79 -27.21 -11.26 23.86
N ASP A 80 -26.79 -11.26 22.60
CA ASP A 80 -25.96 -12.33 22.07
C ASP A 80 -24.69 -12.41 22.91
N ALA A 81 -24.46 -13.55 23.56
CA ALA A 81 -23.47 -13.69 24.63
C ALA A 81 -22.02 -13.47 24.17
N GLY A 82 -21.76 -13.42 22.85
CA GLY A 82 -20.47 -13.12 22.24
C GLY A 82 -20.29 -11.68 21.71
N ALA A 83 -21.34 -10.87 21.67
CA ALA A 83 -21.23 -9.50 21.14
C ALA A 83 -20.53 -8.57 22.13
N VAL A 84 -19.44 -7.94 21.70
CA VAL A 84 -18.78 -6.86 22.44
C VAL A 84 -19.72 -5.66 22.56
N GLN A 85 -19.82 -5.08 23.76
CA GLN A 85 -20.77 -4.01 24.09
C GLN A 85 -20.10 -2.69 24.50
N ASP A 86 -18.77 -2.62 24.46
CA ASP A 86 -18.02 -1.42 24.83
C ASP A 86 -16.65 -1.36 24.14
N LEU A 87 -16.07 -0.15 24.11
CA LEU A 87 -14.75 0.11 23.55
C LEU A 87 -13.61 -0.71 24.20
N PRO A 88 -13.52 -0.85 25.54
CA PRO A 88 -12.49 -1.68 26.15
C PRO A 88 -12.54 -3.14 25.71
N GLY A 89 -13.74 -3.68 25.47
CA GLY A 89 -13.93 -5.03 24.98
C GLY A 89 -13.53 -5.23 23.51
N ALA A 90 -13.42 -4.15 22.72
CA ALA A 90 -13.15 -4.23 21.29
C ALA A 90 -11.84 -4.93 20.95
N GLN A 91 -10.83 -4.85 21.82
CA GLN A 91 -9.58 -5.60 21.66
C GLN A 91 -9.82 -7.10 21.49
N SER A 92 -10.79 -7.68 22.21
CA SER A 92 -11.07 -9.13 22.19
C SER A 92 -11.59 -9.64 20.85
N ALA A 93 -12.18 -8.76 20.03
CA ALA A 93 -12.72 -9.05 18.71
C ALA A 93 -11.88 -8.45 17.56
N THR A 94 -10.87 -7.64 17.88
CA THR A 94 -9.91 -7.12 16.89
C THR A 94 -8.81 -8.16 16.70
N VAL A 95 -8.36 -8.36 15.46
CA VAL A 95 -7.32 -9.32 15.11
C VAL A 95 -6.09 -8.64 14.52
N ARG A 96 -4.91 -9.15 14.84
CA ARG A 96 -3.64 -8.82 14.17
C ARG A 96 -3.42 -9.84 13.07
N ILE A 97 -3.10 -9.38 11.86
CA ILE A 97 -2.85 -10.23 10.70
C ILE A 97 -1.41 -10.01 10.28
N GLU A 98 -0.70 -11.11 10.11
CA GLU A 98 0.69 -11.14 9.66
C GLU A 98 0.75 -12.07 8.44
N ALA A 99 0.79 -11.50 7.24
CA ALA A 99 1.07 -12.21 6.02
C ALA A 99 2.52 -12.70 6.04
N VAL A 100 2.74 -13.94 5.65
CA VAL A 100 4.06 -14.59 5.59
C VAL A 100 4.30 -15.00 4.14
N GLY A 101 5.24 -14.33 3.49
CA GLY A 101 5.58 -14.55 2.09
C GLY A 101 6.81 -13.76 1.66
N SER A 102 7.29 -14.06 0.45
CA SER A 102 8.18 -13.20 -0.32
C SER A 102 7.31 -12.24 -1.12
N PHE A 103 7.40 -10.95 -0.85
CA PHE A 103 6.83 -9.91 -1.69
C PHE A 103 8.01 -9.31 -2.43
N GLU A 104 8.00 -9.33 -3.75
CA GLU A 104 8.88 -8.39 -4.45
C GLU A 104 8.29 -7.01 -4.21
N ASP A 105 9.09 -5.96 -4.13
CA ASP A 105 8.65 -4.58 -4.03
C ASP A 105 9.41 -3.79 -5.10
N PRO A 106 8.77 -2.91 -5.89
CA PRO A 106 9.40 -2.25 -7.01
C PRO A 106 10.42 -1.18 -6.56
N GLU A 107 10.38 -0.77 -5.29
CA GLU A 107 11.32 0.15 -4.64
C GLU A 107 12.42 -0.60 -3.86
N PHE A 108 12.15 -1.82 -3.35
CA PHE A 108 13.07 -2.56 -2.44
C PHE A 108 13.55 -3.94 -2.91
N GLY A 109 13.10 -4.48 -4.05
CA GLY A 109 13.47 -5.83 -4.54
C GLY A 109 12.73 -6.96 -3.80
N GLU A 110 13.26 -8.19 -3.77
CA GLU A 110 12.68 -9.27 -2.92
C GLU A 110 12.70 -8.85 -1.45
N ASP A 111 11.56 -8.40 -0.94
CA ASP A 111 11.37 -8.14 0.47
C ASP A 111 10.71 -9.36 1.11
N VAL A 112 11.41 -9.99 2.04
CA VAL A 112 10.83 -10.99 2.94
C VAL A 112 10.03 -10.28 4.03
N SER A 113 9.27 -9.24 3.66
CA SER A 113 8.46 -8.47 4.58
C SER A 113 7.16 -9.20 4.83
N ALA A 114 6.85 -9.42 6.10
CA ALA A 114 5.56 -9.89 6.51
C ALA A 114 4.57 -8.71 6.42
N GLY A 115 3.72 -8.68 5.39
CA GLY A 115 2.63 -7.70 5.34
C GLY A 115 1.81 -7.75 6.64
N GLN A 116 1.79 -6.65 7.39
CA GLN A 116 1.13 -6.59 8.69
C GLN A 116 -0.09 -5.67 8.64
N GLY A 117 -1.22 -6.14 9.16
CA GLY A 117 -2.43 -5.35 9.27
C GLY A 117 -3.31 -5.79 10.44
N SER A 118 -4.52 -5.25 10.44
CA SER A 118 -5.56 -5.56 11.41
C SER A 118 -6.83 -6.06 10.73
N GLY A 119 -7.72 -6.63 11.52
CA GLY A 119 -9.07 -6.99 11.13
C GLY A 119 -9.97 -7.02 12.36
N PHE A 120 -11.22 -7.44 12.19
CA PHE A 120 -12.12 -7.67 13.30
C PHE A 120 -13.15 -8.75 12.98
N ILE A 121 -13.60 -9.44 14.02
CA ILE A 121 -14.57 -10.52 13.96
C ILE A 121 -15.98 -9.91 13.97
N ILE A 122 -16.84 -10.33 13.05
CA ILE A 122 -18.20 -9.80 12.86
C ILE A 122 -19.30 -10.77 13.27
N ASP A 123 -18.97 -12.04 13.53
CA ASP A 123 -19.88 -12.99 14.18
C ASP A 123 -19.14 -14.06 15.00
N GLY A 124 -19.87 -14.73 15.90
CA GLY A 124 -19.30 -15.76 16.78
C GLY A 124 -18.82 -17.03 16.08
N THR A 125 -19.10 -17.22 14.79
CA THR A 125 -18.60 -18.37 14.01
C THR A 125 -17.20 -18.15 13.47
N GLY A 126 -16.61 -16.97 13.70
CA GLY A 126 -15.24 -16.67 13.27
C GLY A 126 -15.16 -16.00 11.91
N ILE A 127 -16.25 -15.41 11.40
CA ILE A 127 -16.16 -14.55 10.22
C ILE A 127 -15.49 -13.24 10.61
N ALA A 128 -14.40 -12.89 9.94
CA ALA A 128 -13.65 -11.66 10.16
C ALA A 128 -13.48 -10.85 8.89
N VAL A 129 -13.29 -9.54 9.05
CA VAL A 129 -13.12 -8.57 7.96
C VAL A 129 -11.76 -7.90 8.08
N THR A 130 -11.13 -7.62 6.95
CA THR A 130 -9.86 -6.87 6.84
C THR A 130 -9.77 -6.21 5.46
N ASN A 131 -8.65 -5.56 5.15
CA ASN A 131 -8.38 -5.03 3.83
C ASN A 131 -7.83 -6.09 2.86
N ASN A 132 -8.06 -5.91 1.56
CA ASN A 132 -7.54 -6.79 0.52
C ASN A 132 -6.01 -6.77 0.50
N HIS A 133 -5.40 -5.59 0.56
CA HIS A 133 -3.94 -5.45 0.50
C HIS A 133 -3.20 -6.10 1.68
N VAL A 134 -3.91 -6.42 2.78
CA VAL A 134 -3.34 -7.10 3.95
C VAL A 134 -3.19 -8.61 3.71
N VAL A 135 -4.07 -9.23 2.90
CA VAL A 135 -4.17 -10.71 2.84
C VAL A 135 -4.06 -11.32 1.45
N THR A 136 -4.35 -10.57 0.39
CA THR A 136 -4.43 -11.17 -0.95
C THR A 136 -3.06 -11.57 -1.46
N GLY A 137 -2.99 -12.77 -2.05
CA GLY A 137 -1.77 -13.34 -2.60
C GLY A 137 -0.75 -13.82 -1.55
N ALA A 138 -1.01 -13.62 -0.26
CA ALA A 138 -0.21 -14.24 0.79
C ALA A 138 -0.39 -15.77 0.78
N ASN A 139 0.70 -16.51 0.63
CA ASN A 139 0.68 -17.98 0.68
C ASN A 139 0.32 -18.52 2.06
N LEU A 140 0.73 -17.79 3.11
CA LEU A 140 0.42 -18.07 4.49
C LEU A 140 0.15 -16.74 5.19
N PHE A 141 -0.80 -16.69 6.10
CA PHE A 141 -0.95 -15.59 7.04
C PHE A 141 -1.29 -16.14 8.42
N ARG A 142 -0.89 -15.41 9.45
CA ARG A 142 -1.14 -15.74 10.85
C ARG A 142 -2.10 -14.72 11.42
N VAL A 143 -3.17 -15.21 12.04
CA VAL A 143 -4.16 -14.36 12.70
C VAL A 143 -4.01 -14.50 14.21
N TYR A 144 -3.85 -13.39 14.92
CA TYR A 144 -3.76 -13.34 16.37
C TYR A 144 -4.95 -12.57 16.91
N ILE A 145 -5.63 -13.11 17.92
CA ILE A 145 -6.91 -12.58 18.41
C ILE A 145 -6.71 -12.01 19.81
N GLY A 146 -7.33 -10.87 20.12
CA GLY A 146 -7.42 -10.39 21.50
C GLY A 146 -6.10 -9.93 22.10
N GLY A 147 -5.07 -9.67 21.29
CA GLY A 147 -3.72 -9.36 21.75
C GLY A 147 -2.93 -10.56 22.26
N ASP A 148 -3.42 -11.79 22.09
CA ASP A 148 -2.61 -13.00 22.28
C ASP A 148 -1.65 -13.17 21.09
N ASN A 149 -0.48 -12.53 21.18
CA ASN A 149 0.57 -12.63 20.17
C ASN A 149 1.33 -13.98 20.20
N THR A 150 0.95 -14.91 21.07
CA THR A 150 1.68 -16.19 21.23
C THR A 150 1.06 -17.33 20.44
N ARG A 151 -0.23 -17.24 20.12
CA ARG A 151 -0.98 -18.30 19.46
C ARG A 151 -1.71 -17.78 18.23
N ALA A 152 -1.18 -18.13 17.06
CA ALA A 152 -1.87 -17.90 15.81
C ALA A 152 -3.07 -18.86 15.67
N VAL A 153 -4.14 -18.36 15.08
CA VAL A 153 -5.32 -19.09 14.62
C VAL A 153 -5.22 -19.25 13.11
N ASN A 154 -5.55 -20.43 12.60
CA ASN A 154 -5.61 -20.65 11.16
C ASN A 154 -6.81 -19.92 10.58
N ALA A 155 -6.66 -19.40 9.38
CA ALA A 155 -7.72 -18.67 8.72
C ALA A 155 -7.69 -18.93 7.21
N THR A 156 -8.86 -18.86 6.59
CA THR A 156 -9.02 -18.98 5.14
C THR A 156 -9.66 -17.72 4.57
N VAL A 157 -9.10 -17.17 3.50
CA VAL A 157 -9.77 -16.09 2.76
C VAL A 157 -10.99 -16.68 2.04
N LEU A 158 -12.19 -16.19 2.37
CA LEU A 158 -13.43 -16.58 1.70
C LEU A 158 -13.58 -15.88 0.35
N GLY A 159 -13.29 -14.59 0.31
CA GLY A 159 -13.31 -13.76 -0.90
C GLY A 159 -12.70 -12.38 -0.65
N ALA A 160 -12.35 -11.68 -1.71
CA ALA A 160 -11.79 -10.34 -1.67
C ALA A 160 -12.42 -9.41 -2.74
N SER A 161 -12.27 -8.11 -2.49
CA SER A 161 -12.58 -7.02 -3.40
C SER A 161 -11.39 -6.08 -3.46
N GLU A 162 -10.67 -6.10 -4.59
CA GLU A 162 -9.54 -5.20 -4.83
C GLU A 162 -10.01 -3.75 -4.83
N CYS A 163 -11.08 -3.47 -5.57
CA CYS A 163 -11.53 -2.09 -5.77
C CYS A 163 -12.19 -1.44 -4.56
N SER A 164 -12.65 -2.23 -3.60
CA SER A 164 -13.14 -1.70 -2.32
C SER A 164 -12.16 -1.92 -1.18
N ASP A 165 -11.00 -2.52 -1.46
CA ASP A 165 -9.99 -2.94 -0.49
C ASP A 165 -10.56 -3.74 0.69
N LEU A 166 -11.37 -4.76 0.42
CA LEU A 166 -12.00 -5.59 1.46
C LEU A 166 -11.68 -7.06 1.25
N ALA A 167 -11.50 -7.78 2.35
CA ALA A 167 -11.43 -9.23 2.35
C ALA A 167 -12.18 -9.80 3.55
N VAL A 168 -12.76 -10.99 3.36
CA VAL A 168 -13.44 -11.74 4.41
C VAL A 168 -12.67 -13.02 4.71
N LEU A 169 -12.43 -13.26 5.99
CA LEU A 169 -11.73 -14.43 6.52
C LEU A 169 -12.68 -15.33 7.29
N ASP A 170 -12.40 -16.62 7.24
CA ASP A 170 -13.01 -17.67 8.06
C ASP A 170 -11.95 -18.19 9.04
N LEU A 171 -12.12 -17.88 10.33
CA LEU A 171 -11.20 -18.26 11.39
C LEU A 171 -11.54 -19.66 11.93
N GLU A 172 -10.53 -20.51 12.12
CA GLU A 172 -10.74 -21.86 12.66
C GLU A 172 -11.12 -21.83 14.15
N GLY A 173 -12.42 -22.02 14.43
CA GLY A 173 -12.97 -22.12 15.78
C GLY A 173 -14.43 -21.68 15.80
N ASP A 174 -14.98 -21.47 16.99
CA ASP A 174 -16.32 -20.95 17.24
C ASP A 174 -16.31 -20.16 18.57
N ASP A 175 -17.45 -19.57 18.94
CA ASP A 175 -17.68 -18.80 20.17
C ASP A 175 -16.72 -17.59 20.32
N TYR A 176 -16.37 -16.97 19.20
CA TYR A 176 -15.53 -15.79 19.19
C TYR A 176 -16.26 -14.54 19.70
N PRO A 177 -15.60 -13.67 20.48
CA PRO A 177 -16.07 -12.30 20.67
C PRO A 177 -16.11 -11.60 19.32
N TYR A 178 -17.18 -10.83 19.08
CA TYR A 178 -17.37 -10.16 17.80
C TYR A 178 -17.95 -8.75 17.98
N LEU A 179 -17.71 -7.89 16.98
CA LEU A 179 -18.19 -6.51 16.95
C LEU A 179 -19.50 -6.40 16.17
N GLN A 180 -20.34 -5.45 16.57
CA GLN A 180 -21.59 -5.14 15.89
C GLN A 180 -21.42 -3.90 15.00
N TRP A 181 -22.13 -3.86 13.88
CA TRP A 181 -22.20 -2.67 13.03
C TRP A 181 -22.95 -1.53 13.72
N TYR A 182 -22.50 -0.30 13.48
CA TYR A 182 -23.21 0.90 13.87
C TYR A 182 -24.43 1.12 12.98
N ASP A 183 -25.60 1.31 13.58
CA ASP A 183 -26.89 1.45 12.90
C ASP A 183 -27.35 2.92 12.72
N GLY A 184 -26.55 3.88 13.21
CA GLY A 184 -26.83 5.30 13.11
C GLY A 184 -26.24 5.97 11.86
N ASP A 185 -26.35 7.29 11.81
CA ASP A 185 -25.80 8.11 10.71
C ASP A 185 -24.33 8.46 10.99
N ALA A 186 -23.42 7.95 10.16
CA ALA A 186 -21.97 8.19 10.25
C ALA A 186 -21.59 9.54 9.62
N GLY A 187 -22.07 10.63 10.24
CA GLY A 187 -21.90 11.99 9.75
C GLY A 187 -20.79 12.80 10.45
N PRO A 188 -20.42 13.98 9.91
CA PRO A 188 -19.44 14.87 10.50
C PRO A 188 -19.73 15.19 11.98
N GLY A 189 -18.69 15.11 12.81
CA GLY A 189 -18.76 15.37 14.25
C GLY A 189 -19.06 14.15 15.11
N LEU A 190 -19.39 12.98 14.53
CA LEU A 190 -19.46 11.72 15.28
C LEU A 190 -18.07 11.39 15.85
N THR A 191 -18.00 11.14 17.16
CA THR A 191 -16.78 10.68 17.82
C THR A 191 -16.51 9.24 17.42
N VAL A 192 -15.26 8.98 17.03
CA VAL A 192 -14.83 7.67 16.56
C VAL A 192 -13.46 7.30 17.12
N HIS A 193 -13.17 6.00 17.16
CA HIS A 193 -11.94 5.42 17.69
C HIS A 193 -11.38 4.43 16.68
N ALA A 194 -10.22 4.69 16.11
CA ALA A 194 -9.55 3.74 15.23
C ALA A 194 -8.84 2.70 16.11
N ALA A 195 -9.19 1.42 15.91
CA ALA A 195 -8.59 0.29 16.61
C ALA A 195 -7.73 -0.54 15.66
N GLY A 196 -6.60 -1.05 16.17
CA GLY A 196 -5.72 -1.91 15.39
C GLY A 196 -4.47 -2.31 16.16
N TYR A 197 -3.52 -2.92 15.45
CA TYR A 197 -2.26 -3.44 15.98
C TYR A 197 -1.01 -2.81 15.34
N PRO A 198 -0.85 -1.48 15.37
CA PRO A 198 0.41 -0.84 14.96
C PRO A 198 1.55 -1.35 15.85
N GLU A 199 2.71 -1.64 15.25
CA GLU A 199 3.89 -2.18 15.95
C GLU A 199 3.60 -3.47 16.75
N ASN A 200 2.57 -4.24 16.37
CA ASN A 200 2.11 -5.46 17.06
C ASN A 200 1.43 -5.25 18.42
N GLU A 201 1.09 -4.01 18.77
CA GLU A 201 0.42 -3.66 20.02
C GLU A 201 -0.99 -3.13 19.75
N PHE A 202 -1.98 -3.56 20.53
CA PHE A 202 -3.33 -3.02 20.39
C PHE A 202 -3.35 -1.53 20.77
N ARG A 203 -3.83 -0.69 19.86
CA ARG A 203 -4.00 0.75 20.09
C ARG A 203 -5.39 1.21 19.70
N LEU A 204 -5.87 2.19 20.46
CA LEU A 204 -7.08 2.96 20.19
C LEU A 204 -6.70 4.43 20.07
N THR A 205 -7.00 5.05 18.94
CA THR A 205 -6.80 6.48 18.71
C THR A 205 -8.15 7.15 18.49
N GLN A 206 -8.41 8.21 19.24
CA GLN A 206 -9.70 8.91 19.19
C GLN A 206 -9.66 10.05 18.16
N GLY A 207 -10.78 10.27 17.49
CA GLY A 207 -11.01 11.45 16.67
C GLY A 207 -12.49 11.68 16.39
N THR A 208 -12.77 12.39 15.30
CA THR A 208 -14.13 12.63 14.81
C THR A 208 -14.21 12.41 13.31
N ILE A 209 -15.38 12.08 12.79
CA ILE A 209 -15.65 12.16 11.35
C ILE A 209 -15.58 13.63 10.91
N ASN A 210 -14.76 13.90 9.89
CA ASN A 210 -14.55 15.23 9.31
C ASN A 210 -15.53 15.50 8.17
N THR A 211 -15.73 14.52 7.29
CA THR A 211 -16.59 14.61 6.10
C THR A 211 -17.49 13.38 5.99
N GLY A 212 -18.65 13.56 5.35
CA GLY A 212 -19.52 12.43 5.03
C GLY A 212 -18.91 11.53 3.93
N ALA A 213 -19.58 10.40 3.69
CA ALA A 213 -19.10 9.41 2.74
C ALA A 213 -18.92 9.99 1.32
N SER A 214 -17.75 9.72 0.74
CA SER A 214 -17.37 10.18 -0.60
C SER A 214 -16.50 9.15 -1.32
N GLU A 215 -16.38 9.29 -2.63
CA GLU A 215 -15.47 8.47 -3.42
C GLU A 215 -14.03 8.90 -3.15
N GLN A 216 -13.12 7.94 -2.97
CA GLN A 216 -11.70 8.20 -2.79
C GLN A 216 -10.86 7.07 -3.39
N SER A 217 -10.05 7.45 -4.38
CA SER A 217 -9.04 6.59 -4.97
C SER A 217 -7.69 6.80 -4.30
N THR A 218 -6.98 5.70 -4.09
CA THR A 218 -5.63 5.62 -3.53
C THR A 218 -4.80 4.69 -4.39
N GLN A 219 -3.54 4.49 -4.02
CA GLN A 219 -2.68 3.50 -4.64
C GLN A 219 -3.14 2.04 -4.43
N TRP A 220 -3.93 1.73 -3.39
CA TRP A 220 -4.37 0.36 -3.11
C TRP A 220 -5.74 0.02 -3.68
N ALA A 221 -6.65 0.99 -3.75
CA ALA A 221 -8.02 0.79 -4.24
C ALA A 221 -8.74 2.09 -4.61
N SER A 222 -9.97 1.97 -5.10
CA SER A 222 -10.84 3.08 -5.48
C SER A 222 -12.19 2.94 -4.80
N ALA A 223 -12.30 3.29 -3.52
CA ALA A 223 -13.51 3.02 -2.73
C ALA A 223 -14.60 4.08 -2.97
N ASN A 224 -15.86 3.66 -3.13
CA ASN A 224 -16.97 4.55 -3.48
C ASN A 224 -17.49 5.39 -2.30
N GLN A 225 -17.32 4.88 -1.07
CA GLN A 225 -17.88 5.48 0.14
C GLN A 225 -16.86 5.36 1.27
N VAL A 226 -16.02 6.37 1.42
CA VAL A 226 -15.09 6.51 2.53
C VAL A 226 -15.43 7.71 3.40
N LEU A 227 -15.22 7.57 4.70
CA LEU A 227 -15.33 8.63 5.69
C LEU A 227 -13.95 9.19 5.96
N GLU A 228 -13.77 10.50 5.85
CA GLU A 228 -12.57 11.15 6.36
C GLU A 228 -12.73 11.37 7.87
N HIS A 229 -11.71 11.06 8.67
CA HIS A 229 -11.73 11.25 10.11
C HIS A 229 -10.41 11.81 10.65
N SER A 230 -10.44 12.30 11.89
CA SER A 230 -9.28 12.87 12.57
C SER A 230 -8.57 11.91 13.52
N ALA A 231 -9.08 10.69 13.73
CA ALA A 231 -8.38 9.69 14.54
C ALA A 231 -7.06 9.29 13.85
N ASP A 232 -5.97 9.19 14.59
CA ASP A 232 -4.66 8.85 14.04
C ASP A 232 -4.66 7.42 13.47
N ILE A 233 -4.36 7.28 12.18
CA ILE A 233 -4.08 6.00 11.54
C ILE A 233 -2.57 5.83 11.50
N ILE A 234 -2.08 4.73 12.08
CA ILE A 234 -0.67 4.35 12.11
C ILE A 234 -0.55 3.04 11.32
N PRO A 235 0.54 2.82 10.55
CA PRO A 235 0.77 1.52 9.90
C PRO A 235 0.50 0.35 10.83
N GLY A 236 -0.31 -0.60 10.37
CA GLY A 236 -0.86 -1.71 11.16
C GLY A 236 -2.33 -1.54 11.56
N ASN A 237 -2.93 -0.34 11.47
CA ASN A 237 -4.37 -0.14 11.64
C ASN A 237 -5.21 -0.59 10.43
N SER A 238 -4.63 -0.68 9.24
CA SER A 238 -5.33 -1.05 8.00
C SER A 238 -6.14 -2.34 8.18
N GLY A 239 -7.42 -2.29 7.82
CA GLY A 239 -8.39 -3.38 7.95
C GLY A 239 -9.02 -3.49 9.34
N GLY A 240 -8.46 -2.83 10.36
CA GLY A 240 -9.04 -2.73 11.69
C GLY A 240 -10.31 -1.85 11.72
N PRO A 241 -11.11 -1.92 12.80
CA PRO A 241 -12.37 -1.21 12.86
C PRO A 241 -12.19 0.26 13.27
N LEU A 242 -13.05 1.12 12.73
CA LEU A 242 -13.33 2.45 13.25
C LEU A 242 -14.62 2.38 14.07
N LEU A 243 -14.54 2.67 15.36
CA LEU A 243 -15.59 2.39 16.34
C LEU A 243 -16.25 3.66 16.87
N ASP A 244 -17.52 3.59 17.23
CA ASP A 244 -18.16 4.63 18.05
C ASP A 244 -17.85 4.46 19.56
N ASP A 245 -18.39 5.34 20.41
CA ASP A 245 -18.18 5.30 21.86
C ASP A 245 -18.71 4.01 22.54
N ASP A 246 -19.62 3.29 21.89
CA ASP A 246 -20.20 2.02 22.35
C ASP A 246 -19.45 0.80 21.79
N GLY A 247 -18.38 0.98 21.02
CA GLY A 247 -17.61 -0.11 20.41
C GLY A 247 -18.28 -0.75 19.19
N ARG A 248 -19.22 -0.05 18.54
CA ARG A 248 -19.87 -0.47 17.29
C ARG A 248 -19.07 0.02 16.09
N VAL A 249 -19.01 -0.79 15.04
CA VAL A 249 -18.22 -0.53 13.83
C VAL A 249 -18.93 0.48 12.93
N VAL A 250 -18.34 1.66 12.82
CA VAL A 250 -18.77 2.76 11.93
C VAL A 250 -18.18 2.59 10.53
N ALA A 251 -16.93 2.14 10.46
CA ALA A 251 -16.18 1.97 9.21
C ALA A 251 -14.96 1.05 9.40
N ILE A 252 -14.23 0.80 8.33
CA ILE A 252 -13.04 -0.05 8.29
C ILE A 252 -11.84 0.82 7.91
N ASN A 253 -10.83 0.90 8.77
CA ASN A 253 -9.64 1.72 8.54
C ASN A 253 -8.98 1.34 7.21
N TYR A 254 -8.70 2.33 6.36
CA TYR A 254 -8.36 2.13 4.96
C TYR A 254 -7.02 2.76 4.57
N ALA A 255 -6.91 4.08 4.61
CA ALA A 255 -5.74 4.78 4.06
C ALA A 255 -5.50 6.14 4.72
N THR A 256 -4.26 6.60 4.63
CA THR A 256 -3.86 7.98 4.93
C THR A 256 -3.36 8.64 3.65
N ILE A 257 -3.89 9.81 3.31
CA ILE A 257 -3.44 10.60 2.15
C ILE A 257 -2.76 11.88 2.64
N GLY A 258 -1.49 12.06 2.22
CA GLY A 258 -0.63 13.09 2.79
C GLY A 258 -0.39 12.85 4.28
N GLU A 259 -0.09 13.90 5.04
CA GLU A 259 0.26 13.74 6.46
C GLU A 259 -0.93 13.76 7.43
N THR A 260 -2.14 14.12 6.96
CA THR A 260 -3.23 14.54 7.88
C THR A 260 -4.64 14.05 7.53
N ARG A 261 -4.84 13.40 6.38
CA ARG A 261 -6.18 12.96 5.96
C ARG A 261 -6.30 11.44 6.09
N ASN A 262 -7.05 11.00 7.09
CA ASN A 262 -7.27 9.58 7.37
C ASN A 262 -8.65 9.16 6.87
N PHE A 263 -8.73 7.99 6.26
CA PHE A 263 -9.93 7.46 5.63
C PHE A 263 -10.27 6.07 6.15
N ALA A 264 -11.57 5.81 6.25
CA ALA A 264 -12.13 4.50 6.54
C ALA A 264 -13.29 4.19 5.58
N ILE A 265 -13.38 2.95 5.11
CA ILE A 265 -14.47 2.46 4.24
C ILE A 265 -15.74 2.39 5.07
N ALA A 266 -16.78 3.14 4.67
CA ALA A 266 -18.02 3.24 5.42
C ALA A 266 -18.73 1.88 5.53
N ALA A 267 -19.30 1.57 6.69
CA ALA A 267 -20.07 0.34 6.91
C ALA A 267 -21.19 0.16 5.85
N THR A 268 -21.83 1.26 5.45
CA THR A 268 -22.92 1.27 4.46
C THR A 268 -22.53 0.73 3.08
N GLU A 269 -21.25 0.85 2.69
CA GLU A 269 -20.71 0.23 1.47
C GLU A 269 -20.16 -1.17 1.77
N ALA A 270 -19.46 -1.31 2.90
CA ALA A 270 -18.76 -2.53 3.25
C ALA A 270 -19.71 -3.72 3.46
N GLU A 271 -20.84 -3.55 4.17
CA GLU A 271 -21.74 -4.64 4.54
C GLU A 271 -22.24 -5.44 3.32
N GLY A 272 -22.67 -4.76 2.26
CA GLY A 272 -23.16 -5.41 1.04
C GLY A 272 -22.08 -6.17 0.27
N ILE A 273 -20.83 -5.71 0.35
CA ILE A 273 -19.68 -6.39 -0.25
C ILE A 273 -19.28 -7.59 0.62
N ILE A 274 -19.16 -7.41 1.93
CA ILE A 274 -18.82 -8.45 2.91
C ILE A 274 -19.75 -9.64 2.78
N GLU A 275 -21.06 -9.43 2.61
CA GLU A 275 -22.01 -10.54 2.43
C GLU A 275 -21.77 -11.35 1.15
N GLN A 276 -21.32 -10.71 0.06
CA GLN A 276 -20.92 -11.43 -1.16
C GLN A 276 -19.61 -12.19 -0.94
N LEU A 277 -18.61 -11.55 -0.33
CA LEU A 277 -17.31 -12.16 -0.04
C LEU A 277 -17.45 -13.37 0.90
N ARG A 278 -18.31 -13.28 1.92
CA ARG A 278 -18.65 -14.37 2.83
C ARG A 278 -19.23 -15.59 2.10
N GLN A 279 -19.92 -15.37 0.98
CA GLN A 279 -20.44 -16.42 0.11
C GLN A 279 -19.40 -16.96 -0.89
N ARG A 280 -18.12 -16.62 -0.69
CA ARG A 280 -16.99 -17.00 -1.54
C ARG A 280 -17.08 -16.45 -2.96
N GLN A 281 -17.68 -15.26 -3.10
CA GLN A 281 -17.71 -14.53 -4.36
C GLN A 281 -16.58 -13.50 -4.35
N GLU A 282 -15.80 -13.42 -5.41
CA GLU A 282 -14.91 -12.29 -5.64
C GLU A 282 -15.73 -11.12 -6.20
N VAL A 283 -15.43 -9.90 -5.76
CA VAL A 283 -16.14 -8.69 -6.20
C VAL A 283 -15.13 -7.73 -6.81
N ASN A 284 -15.29 -7.34 -8.07
CA ASN A 284 -14.40 -6.40 -8.77
C ASN A 284 -12.90 -6.70 -8.55
N SER A 285 -12.49 -7.95 -8.80
CA SER A 285 -11.15 -8.44 -8.52
C SER A 285 -10.64 -9.35 -9.63
N LEU A 286 -9.35 -9.21 -9.97
CA LEU A 286 -8.60 -10.15 -10.83
C LEU A 286 -7.86 -11.23 -10.02
N GLY A 287 -7.89 -11.12 -8.70
CA GLY A 287 -7.19 -11.91 -7.70
C GLY A 287 -5.72 -11.53 -7.58
N ILE A 288 -5.43 -10.23 -7.52
CA ILE A 288 -4.10 -9.67 -7.27
C ILE A 288 -4.09 -8.84 -5.97
N ASN A 289 -2.93 -8.75 -5.35
CA ASN A 289 -2.58 -7.67 -4.45
C ASN A 289 -1.77 -6.66 -5.26
N GLY A 290 -2.40 -5.53 -5.58
CA GLY A 290 -1.88 -4.56 -6.54
C GLY A 290 -1.70 -3.18 -5.92
N LEU A 291 -0.69 -2.46 -6.39
CA LEU A 291 -0.40 -1.09 -6.02
C LEU A 291 -0.29 -0.24 -7.29
N ALA A 292 -1.09 0.81 -7.41
CA ALA A 292 -0.90 1.79 -8.47
C ALA A 292 0.42 2.54 -8.23
N VAL A 293 1.30 2.48 -9.22
CA VAL A 293 2.61 3.15 -9.21
C VAL A 293 2.72 4.03 -10.44
N THR A 294 3.37 5.18 -10.26
CA THR A 294 3.75 6.09 -11.34
C THR A 294 5.15 6.62 -11.09
N SER A 295 5.96 6.70 -12.14
CA SER A 295 7.24 7.40 -12.08
C SER A 295 7.03 8.91 -11.92
N ASP A 296 8.01 9.60 -11.35
CA ASP A 296 7.97 11.05 -11.14
C ASP A 296 7.80 11.85 -12.44
N ASP A 297 8.32 11.34 -13.54
CA ASP A 297 8.18 11.93 -14.87
C ASP A 297 6.90 11.49 -15.62
N GLY A 298 6.11 10.60 -15.01
CA GLY A 298 4.86 10.06 -15.55
C GLY A 298 5.04 9.19 -16.79
N THR A 299 6.26 8.76 -17.11
CA THR A 299 6.56 7.95 -18.29
C THR A 299 6.21 6.48 -18.11
N LEU A 300 6.21 6.02 -16.86
CA LEU A 300 5.84 4.67 -16.44
C LEU A 300 4.71 4.77 -15.42
N ALA A 301 3.57 4.18 -15.75
CA ALA A 301 2.43 4.07 -14.85
C ALA A 301 1.77 2.71 -15.03
N GLY A 302 1.33 2.12 -13.94
CA GLY A 302 0.63 0.84 -13.96
C GLY A 302 0.25 0.36 -12.57
N VAL A 303 -0.43 -0.78 -12.51
CA VAL A 303 -0.72 -1.48 -11.27
C VAL A 303 0.36 -2.54 -11.09
N TRP A 304 1.28 -2.28 -10.16
CA TRP A 304 2.33 -3.21 -9.79
C TRP A 304 1.75 -4.34 -8.95
N VAL A 305 2.11 -5.58 -9.27
CA VAL A 305 1.51 -6.79 -8.72
C VAL A 305 2.42 -7.36 -7.63
N ALA A 306 2.09 -7.05 -6.37
CA ALA A 306 2.82 -7.58 -5.20
C ALA A 306 2.62 -9.08 -5.05
N ALA A 307 1.41 -9.58 -5.31
CA ALA A 307 1.12 -11.00 -5.22
C ALA A 307 -0.09 -11.40 -6.07
N VAL A 308 -0.15 -12.67 -6.48
CA VAL A 308 -1.25 -13.22 -7.28
C VAL A 308 -1.86 -14.43 -6.58
N LYS A 309 -3.18 -14.40 -6.38
CA LYS A 309 -3.93 -15.52 -5.82
C LYS A 309 -3.93 -16.70 -6.80
N ALA A 310 -3.48 -17.87 -6.34
CA ALA A 310 -3.49 -19.08 -7.16
C ALA A 310 -4.90 -19.42 -7.70
N GLY A 311 -4.98 -19.68 -9.01
CA GLY A 311 -6.24 -20.02 -9.68
C GLY A 311 -7.17 -18.82 -9.97
N SER A 312 -6.74 -17.60 -9.65
CA SER A 312 -7.46 -16.38 -9.99
C SER A 312 -7.49 -16.10 -11.50
N PRO A 313 -8.37 -15.20 -11.99
CA PRO A 313 -8.34 -14.72 -13.37
C PRO A 313 -6.95 -14.25 -13.83
N ALA A 314 -6.24 -13.46 -13.02
CA ALA A 314 -4.87 -13.01 -13.30
C ALA A 314 -3.87 -14.18 -13.39
N SER A 315 -3.88 -15.08 -12.40
CA SER A 315 -3.02 -16.28 -12.38
C SER A 315 -3.23 -17.15 -13.62
N ASN A 316 -4.49 -17.35 -14.02
CA ASN A 316 -4.84 -18.17 -15.18
C ASN A 316 -4.40 -17.56 -16.52
N ALA A 317 -4.33 -16.22 -16.59
CA ALA A 317 -3.81 -15.49 -17.75
C ALA A 317 -2.29 -15.52 -17.85
N GLY A 318 -1.61 -15.76 -16.73
CA GLY A 318 -0.15 -15.86 -16.63
C GLY A 318 0.53 -14.68 -15.93
N VAL A 319 -0.26 -13.77 -15.32
CA VAL A 319 0.26 -12.68 -14.49
C VAL A 319 0.97 -13.26 -13.27
N LYS A 320 2.12 -12.70 -12.92
CA LYS A 320 2.96 -13.09 -11.79
C LYS A 320 3.09 -11.93 -10.80
N ALA A 321 3.64 -12.23 -9.62
CA ALA A 321 4.18 -11.17 -8.76
C ALA A 321 5.35 -10.49 -9.50
N GLY A 322 5.59 -9.22 -9.22
CA GLY A 322 6.63 -8.41 -9.89
C GLY A 322 6.15 -7.74 -11.18
N ASP A 323 5.15 -8.30 -11.85
CA ASP A 323 4.54 -7.72 -13.06
C ASP A 323 3.95 -6.31 -12.81
N LEU A 324 4.03 -5.44 -13.82
CA LEU A 324 3.33 -4.15 -13.87
C LEU A 324 2.22 -4.19 -14.93
N ILE A 325 0.97 -4.14 -14.50
CA ILE A 325 -0.18 -4.04 -15.41
C ILE A 325 -0.25 -2.62 -15.95
N THR A 326 0.10 -2.43 -17.22
CA THR A 326 0.15 -1.10 -17.87
C THR A 326 -1.17 -0.73 -18.53
N LYS A 327 -1.94 -1.73 -19.01
CA LYS A 327 -3.26 -1.51 -19.63
C LYS A 327 -4.26 -2.59 -19.25
N LEU A 328 -5.51 -2.16 -19.17
CA LEU A 328 -6.66 -3.04 -19.03
C LEU A 328 -7.76 -2.58 -20.00
N GLY A 329 -8.35 -3.48 -20.78
CA GLY A 329 -9.36 -3.11 -21.78
C GLY A 329 -8.89 -2.08 -22.82
N ASN A 330 -7.59 -2.04 -23.13
CA ASN A 330 -6.89 -1.03 -23.96
C ASN A 330 -6.81 0.39 -23.35
N ILE A 331 -7.12 0.54 -22.07
CA ILE A 331 -7.02 1.79 -21.32
C ILE A 331 -5.76 1.70 -20.44
N PRO A 332 -4.82 2.67 -20.54
CA PRO A 332 -3.74 2.79 -19.57
C PRO A 332 -4.28 2.96 -18.16
N VAL A 333 -3.71 2.25 -17.19
CA VAL A 333 -4.14 2.30 -15.80
C VAL A 333 -3.12 3.01 -14.92
N ALA A 334 -3.54 3.46 -13.74
CA ALA A 334 -2.69 4.11 -12.72
C ALA A 334 -1.97 5.40 -13.17
N THR A 335 -2.44 6.04 -14.24
CA THR A 335 -1.81 7.25 -14.80
C THR A 335 -1.84 8.46 -13.87
N ASP A 336 -2.71 8.45 -12.87
CA ASP A 336 -2.80 9.45 -11.81
C ASP A 336 -2.20 8.99 -10.47
N GLY A 337 -1.50 7.85 -10.47
CA GLY A 337 -0.96 7.21 -9.26
C GLY A 337 -2.03 6.50 -8.42
N THR A 338 -3.23 6.26 -8.94
CA THR A 338 -4.32 5.61 -8.20
C THR A 338 -4.95 4.43 -8.93
N MET A 339 -5.69 3.60 -8.20
CA MET A 339 -6.43 2.46 -8.76
C MET A 339 -7.73 2.86 -9.50
N ASN A 340 -7.96 4.16 -9.77
CA ASN A 340 -9.23 4.65 -10.32
C ASN A 340 -9.60 3.99 -11.65
N ASP A 341 -8.74 4.14 -12.67
CA ASP A 341 -9.00 3.62 -14.02
C ASP A 341 -9.15 2.09 -14.01
N TYR A 342 -8.27 1.40 -13.26
CA TYR A 342 -8.32 -0.04 -13.08
C TYR A 342 -9.69 -0.49 -12.56
N CYS A 343 -10.20 0.20 -11.53
CA CYS A 343 -11.45 -0.15 -10.89
C CYS A 343 -12.70 0.24 -11.68
N ASP A 344 -12.67 1.35 -12.42
CA ASP A 344 -13.75 1.73 -13.33
C ASP A 344 -13.92 0.68 -14.44
N ILE A 345 -12.81 0.14 -14.94
CA ILE A 345 -12.83 -0.94 -15.93
C ILE A 345 -13.43 -2.21 -15.31
N LEU A 346 -12.96 -2.65 -14.13
CA LEU A 346 -13.51 -3.85 -13.50
C LEU A 346 -15.01 -3.73 -13.16
N ARG A 347 -15.46 -2.57 -12.67
CA ARG A 347 -16.87 -2.33 -12.33
C ARG A 347 -17.79 -2.27 -13.54
N SER A 348 -17.27 -1.82 -14.69
CA SER A 348 -18.03 -1.74 -15.94
C SER A 348 -18.01 -3.06 -16.73
N HIS A 349 -17.25 -4.04 -16.27
CA HIS A 349 -17.05 -5.32 -16.92
C HIS A 349 -17.76 -6.47 -16.17
N ASN A 350 -18.34 -7.43 -16.89
CA ASN A 350 -18.86 -8.63 -16.24
C ASN A 350 -17.69 -9.56 -15.88
N ALA A 351 -17.66 -10.10 -14.66
CA ALA A 351 -16.55 -10.88 -14.10
C ALA A 351 -16.13 -12.14 -14.88
N GLY A 352 -16.93 -12.60 -15.86
CA GLY A 352 -16.61 -13.76 -16.71
C GLY A 352 -16.37 -13.43 -18.18
N ASP A 353 -16.56 -12.18 -18.59
CA ASP A 353 -16.29 -11.76 -19.96
C ASP A 353 -14.76 -11.66 -20.18
N PRO A 354 -14.26 -11.85 -21.41
CA PRO A 354 -12.85 -11.64 -21.73
C PRO A 354 -12.43 -10.18 -21.56
N LEU A 355 -11.28 -9.95 -20.94
CA LEU A 355 -10.74 -8.61 -20.72
C LEU A 355 -9.28 -8.53 -21.19
N ASP A 356 -9.00 -7.65 -22.14
CA ASP A 356 -7.64 -7.41 -22.63
C ASP A 356 -6.75 -6.89 -21.51
N ILE A 357 -5.52 -7.38 -21.43
CA ILE A 357 -4.53 -6.97 -20.44
C ILE A 357 -3.16 -6.81 -21.11
N GLU A 358 -2.43 -5.77 -20.73
CA GLU A 358 -1.02 -5.57 -21.05
C GLU A 358 -0.22 -5.50 -19.76
N VAL A 359 0.89 -6.23 -19.74
CA VAL A 359 1.77 -6.38 -18.57
C VAL A 359 3.22 -6.16 -18.98
N LEU A 360 3.95 -5.40 -18.19
CA LEU A 360 5.41 -5.32 -18.24
C LEU A 360 5.98 -6.24 -17.16
N ASP A 361 6.69 -7.29 -17.55
CA ASP A 361 7.47 -8.15 -16.65
C ASP A 361 8.86 -7.52 -16.50
N PHE A 362 9.17 -6.98 -15.31
CA PHE A 362 10.42 -6.27 -15.05
C PHE A 362 11.63 -7.19 -15.07
N ASP A 363 11.49 -8.44 -14.61
CA ASP A 363 12.60 -9.41 -14.54
C ASP A 363 13.21 -9.69 -15.90
N VAL A 364 12.36 -9.70 -16.94
CA VAL A 364 12.78 -9.94 -18.32
C VAL A 364 12.64 -8.71 -19.21
N SER A 365 12.30 -7.55 -18.65
CA SER A 365 12.08 -6.29 -19.38
C SER A 365 11.22 -6.46 -20.64
N THR A 366 10.19 -7.30 -20.55
CA THR A 366 9.40 -7.74 -21.70
C THR A 366 7.93 -7.41 -21.47
N CYS A 367 7.28 -6.85 -22.50
CA CYS A 367 5.85 -6.61 -22.48
C CYS A 367 5.10 -7.83 -22.98
N PHE A 368 3.99 -8.13 -22.34
CA PHE A 368 3.09 -9.20 -22.70
C PHE A 368 1.68 -8.65 -22.89
N GLU A 369 0.99 -9.11 -23.93
CA GLU A 369 -0.44 -8.86 -24.11
C GLU A 369 -1.22 -10.17 -24.03
N GLY A 370 -2.44 -10.12 -23.51
CA GLY A 370 -3.31 -11.28 -23.45
C GLY A 370 -4.73 -10.92 -23.08
N GLN A 371 -5.50 -11.93 -22.69
CA GLN A 371 -6.86 -11.74 -22.21
C GLN A 371 -7.08 -12.51 -20.91
N ILE A 372 -7.56 -11.79 -19.89
CA ILE A 372 -8.17 -12.39 -18.71
C ILE A 372 -9.46 -13.11 -19.13
N ASN A 373 -9.80 -14.21 -18.45
CA ASN A 373 -11.00 -15.02 -18.70
C ASN A 373 -11.11 -15.60 -20.13
N PHE A 374 -9.99 -15.68 -20.86
CA PHE A 374 -9.96 -16.31 -22.19
C PHE A 374 -8.79 -17.29 -22.32
N PRO A 375 -9.01 -18.59 -22.03
CA PRO A 375 -7.94 -19.59 -21.94
C PRO A 375 -7.05 -19.73 -23.19
N ASP A 376 -7.59 -19.40 -24.36
CA ASP A 376 -6.92 -19.52 -25.66
C ASP A 376 -6.05 -18.28 -26.01
N ARG A 377 -6.04 -17.24 -25.18
CA ARG A 377 -5.25 -15.99 -25.36
C ARG A 377 -4.49 -15.66 -24.08
N ARG A 378 -3.59 -16.56 -23.69
CA ARG A 378 -2.61 -16.28 -22.61
C ARG A 378 -1.65 -15.17 -23.03
N LEU A 379 -0.98 -14.58 -22.04
CA LEU A 379 0.08 -13.59 -22.24
C LEU A 379 1.08 -14.05 -23.31
N VAL A 380 1.20 -13.27 -24.37
CA VAL A 380 2.19 -13.43 -25.45
C VAL A 380 3.09 -12.21 -25.48
N GLU A 381 4.38 -12.45 -25.69
CA GLU A 381 5.38 -11.41 -25.80
C GLU A 381 5.07 -10.45 -26.96
N ILE A 382 5.16 -9.16 -26.67
CA ILE A 382 5.03 -8.05 -27.62
C ILE A 382 6.15 -7.03 -27.42
N PRO A 383 6.47 -6.25 -28.47
CA PRO A 383 7.27 -5.05 -28.27
C PRO A 383 6.57 -4.11 -27.28
N CYS A 384 7.32 -3.54 -26.34
CA CYS A 384 6.81 -2.50 -25.45
C CYS A 384 6.52 -1.21 -26.24
N GLU A 385 5.36 -1.11 -26.90
CA GLU A 385 4.88 0.11 -27.55
C GLU A 385 3.87 0.83 -26.64
N GLY A 386 4.29 1.97 -26.05
CA GLY A 386 3.37 2.92 -25.42
C GLY A 386 3.52 3.15 -23.91
N ALA A 387 4.40 2.42 -23.21
CA ALA A 387 5.08 3.00 -22.05
C ALA A 387 6.11 3.98 -22.63
N ALA A 388 6.03 5.25 -22.28
CA ALA A 388 6.87 6.28 -22.89
C ALA A 388 8.30 6.20 -22.32
N ILE A 389 8.99 5.07 -22.48
CA ILE A 389 10.44 5.04 -22.45
C ILE A 389 10.88 5.75 -23.73
N THR A 390 10.95 7.08 -23.68
CA THR A 390 11.57 7.84 -24.76
C THR A 390 13.03 7.43 -24.76
N THR A 391 13.40 6.50 -25.63
CA THR A 391 14.79 6.35 -26.06
C THR A 391 15.25 7.73 -26.51
N PRO A 392 16.25 8.35 -25.86
CA PRO A 392 16.88 9.54 -26.39
C PRO A 392 17.39 9.22 -27.80
N PRO A 393 17.51 10.21 -28.70
CA PRO A 393 18.01 9.97 -30.04
C PRO A 393 19.35 9.24 -29.94
N ALA A 394 19.52 8.20 -30.75
CA ALA A 394 20.76 7.46 -30.86
C ALA A 394 21.86 8.40 -31.40
N ASP A 395 22.57 9.04 -30.49
CA ASP A 395 23.82 9.73 -30.75
C ASP A 395 24.93 8.69 -30.88
N GLY A 396 24.89 7.95 -31.99
CA GLY A 396 26.05 7.33 -32.63
C GLY A 396 27.12 6.68 -31.76
N ASN A 397 26.79 5.62 -31.01
CA ASN A 397 27.65 4.44 -30.91
C ASN A 397 26.83 3.20 -30.48
N GLY A 398 26.16 2.56 -31.43
CA GLY A 398 25.34 1.38 -31.18
C GLY A 398 26.19 0.15 -30.89
N GLY A 399 26.19 -0.29 -29.63
CA GLY A 399 26.37 -1.71 -29.27
C GLY A 399 24.98 -2.35 -29.15
N THR A 400 24.83 -3.56 -29.67
CA THR A 400 23.65 -4.39 -29.38
C THR A 400 23.70 -4.88 -27.93
N GLY A 401 22.59 -5.35 -27.33
CA GLY A 401 22.58 -5.83 -25.94
C GLY A 401 23.66 -6.87 -25.63
N THR A 402 23.99 -7.73 -26.61
CA THR A 402 25.11 -8.68 -26.50
C THR A 402 26.50 -8.02 -26.47
N ASP A 403 26.70 -6.90 -27.17
CA ASP A 403 27.98 -6.18 -27.16
C ASP A 403 28.18 -5.46 -25.81
N ALA A 404 27.10 -4.90 -25.24
CA ALA A 404 27.14 -4.26 -23.93
C ALA A 404 27.36 -5.29 -22.80
N GLU A 405 26.76 -6.47 -22.89
CA GLU A 405 27.01 -7.58 -21.95
C GLU A 405 28.47 -8.06 -22.03
N ASP A 406 29.00 -8.32 -23.22
CA ASP A 406 30.40 -8.74 -23.40
C ASP A 406 31.38 -7.66 -22.89
N GLN A 407 31.04 -6.39 -23.14
CA GLN A 407 31.79 -5.24 -22.62
C GLN A 407 31.73 -5.20 -21.09
N LEU A 408 30.55 -5.33 -20.48
CA LEU A 408 30.36 -5.33 -19.04
C LEU A 408 31.07 -6.50 -18.35
N ARG A 409 31.05 -7.69 -18.94
CA ARG A 409 31.82 -8.86 -18.46
C ARG A 409 33.32 -8.59 -18.41
N SER A 410 33.86 -7.76 -19.32
CA SER A 410 35.27 -7.37 -19.30
C SER A 410 35.63 -6.41 -18.16
N TYR A 411 34.64 -5.82 -17.49
CA TYR A 411 34.80 -4.88 -16.39
C TYR A 411 34.57 -5.51 -15.01
N ILE A 412 34.27 -6.81 -14.96
CA ILE A 412 34.06 -7.55 -13.70
C ILE A 412 35.38 -8.19 -13.25
N PRO A 413 35.73 -8.12 -11.95
CA PRO A 413 36.88 -8.82 -11.41
C PRO A 413 36.90 -10.31 -11.77
N ALA A 414 38.04 -10.77 -12.29
CA ALA A 414 38.21 -12.15 -12.75
C ALA A 414 37.96 -13.22 -11.66
N ALA A 415 38.05 -12.83 -10.38
CA ALA A 415 37.80 -13.69 -9.24
C ALA A 415 36.37 -14.27 -9.22
N PHE A 416 35.38 -13.54 -9.76
CA PHE A 416 33.98 -13.97 -9.79
C PHE A 416 33.27 -13.71 -11.13
N ALA A 417 33.95 -13.16 -12.14
CA ALA A 417 33.37 -12.98 -13.48
C ALA A 417 32.73 -14.25 -14.08
N SER A 418 33.27 -15.44 -13.75
CA SER A 418 32.71 -16.72 -14.19
C SER A 418 31.44 -17.15 -13.43
N ALA A 419 31.16 -16.52 -12.29
CA ALA A 419 29.97 -16.73 -11.47
C ALA A 419 28.86 -15.71 -11.77
N CYS A 420 29.01 -14.91 -12.83
CA CYS A 420 28.05 -13.88 -13.22
C CYS A 420 27.07 -14.35 -14.29
N THR A 421 25.79 -14.15 -14.02
CA THR A 421 24.66 -14.46 -14.91
C THR A 421 24.04 -13.17 -15.44
N THR A 422 23.53 -13.21 -16.68
CA THR A 422 22.80 -12.08 -17.27
C THR A 422 21.42 -12.01 -16.65
N THR A 423 21.04 -10.83 -16.15
CA THR A 423 19.74 -10.57 -15.51
C THR A 423 18.84 -9.64 -16.31
N GLY A 424 19.25 -9.27 -17.53
CA GLY A 424 18.60 -8.19 -18.30
C GLY A 424 19.03 -6.80 -17.81
N PRO A 425 18.94 -5.75 -18.63
CA PRO A 425 19.38 -4.40 -18.25
C PRO A 425 18.47 -3.79 -17.16
N TYR A 426 19.07 -3.28 -16.09
CA TYR A 426 18.43 -2.40 -15.11
C TYR A 426 18.03 -1.05 -15.73
N THR A 427 17.11 -0.31 -15.11
CA THR A 427 16.58 0.95 -15.64
C THR A 427 17.69 1.92 -16.05
N GLY A 428 17.67 2.32 -17.32
CA GLY A 428 18.67 3.23 -17.90
C GLY A 428 19.99 2.58 -18.31
N SER A 429 20.22 1.31 -17.99
CA SER A 429 21.41 0.55 -18.39
C SER A 429 21.26 -0.09 -19.78
N LEU A 430 22.38 -0.39 -20.42
CA LEU A 430 22.50 -1.16 -21.67
C LEU A 430 22.58 -2.67 -21.41
N ALA A 431 23.08 -3.08 -20.24
CA ALA A 431 23.18 -4.48 -19.82
C ALA A 431 23.39 -4.55 -18.31
N SER A 432 22.93 -5.64 -17.69
CA SER A 432 23.21 -5.95 -16.29
C SER A 432 23.53 -7.41 -16.04
N LEU A 433 24.39 -7.62 -15.04
CA LEU A 433 24.88 -8.93 -14.62
C LEU A 433 24.75 -9.05 -13.10
N SER A 434 24.25 -10.19 -12.63
CA SER A 434 24.28 -10.58 -11.22
C SER A 434 25.35 -11.64 -10.99
N CYS A 435 26.16 -11.45 -9.98
CA CYS A 435 27.31 -12.26 -9.64
C CYS A 435 27.20 -12.78 -8.20
N ASP A 436 27.63 -14.03 -8.01
CA ASP A 436 27.79 -14.65 -6.70
C ASP A 436 29.29 -14.68 -6.34
N PRO A 437 29.80 -13.69 -5.58
CA PRO A 437 31.21 -13.62 -5.24
C PRO A 437 31.58 -14.69 -4.19
N PRO A 438 32.78 -15.28 -4.26
CA PRO A 438 33.25 -16.28 -3.27
C PRO A 438 33.60 -15.68 -1.91
N THR A 439 33.12 -14.47 -1.60
CA THR A 439 33.46 -13.70 -0.41
C THR A 439 32.40 -13.92 0.66
N GLU A 440 32.81 -14.43 1.82
CA GLU A 440 31.95 -14.59 2.99
C GLU A 440 31.37 -13.23 3.41
N GLY A 441 30.05 -13.17 3.58
CA GLY A 441 29.32 -11.97 3.97
C GLY A 441 28.69 -11.17 2.83
N VAL A 442 29.06 -11.41 1.55
CA VAL A 442 28.41 -10.78 0.40
C VAL A 442 27.30 -11.68 -0.12
N ALA A 443 26.05 -11.23 -0.04
CA ALA A 443 24.90 -11.99 -0.49
C ALA A 443 24.74 -11.98 -2.02
N THR A 444 24.92 -10.82 -2.66
CA THR A 444 24.81 -10.67 -4.12
C THR A 444 25.54 -9.41 -4.59
N LEU A 445 26.06 -9.46 -5.82
CA LEU A 445 26.73 -8.35 -6.49
C LEU A 445 26.12 -8.11 -7.88
N PHE A 446 25.70 -6.89 -8.17
CA PHE A 446 25.18 -6.47 -9.47
C PHE A 446 26.15 -5.54 -10.18
N TYR A 447 26.17 -5.61 -11.51
CA TYR A 447 26.87 -4.66 -12.38
C TYR A 447 25.92 -4.23 -13.49
N ASP A 448 25.88 -2.93 -13.76
CA ASP A 448 25.07 -2.27 -14.78
C ASP A 448 25.98 -1.38 -15.63
N ILE A 449 25.91 -1.46 -16.96
CA ILE A 449 26.61 -0.53 -17.85
C ILE A 449 25.63 0.44 -18.51
N TYR A 450 25.92 1.73 -18.53
CA TYR A 450 25.02 2.79 -18.97
C TYR A 450 25.42 3.38 -20.33
N PRO A 451 24.46 3.92 -21.10
CA PRO A 451 24.73 4.48 -22.42
C PRO A 451 25.53 5.79 -22.36
N ASP A 452 25.35 6.56 -21.30
CA ASP A 452 26.03 7.84 -21.10
C ASP A 452 26.11 8.21 -19.61
N ALA A 453 26.87 9.28 -19.33
CA ALA A 453 27.07 9.78 -17.97
C ALA A 453 25.79 10.35 -17.33
N ALA A 454 24.81 10.79 -18.13
CA ALA A 454 23.55 11.31 -17.59
C ALA A 454 22.69 10.15 -17.05
N ALA A 455 22.61 9.05 -17.78
CA ALA A 455 21.93 7.83 -17.36
C ALA A 455 22.59 7.21 -16.11
N LEU A 456 23.93 7.09 -16.10
CA LEU A 456 24.67 6.65 -14.92
C LEU A 456 24.39 7.55 -13.70
N ASN A 457 24.42 8.87 -13.90
CA ASN A 457 24.20 9.82 -12.81
C ASN A 457 22.76 9.79 -12.28
N ALA A 458 21.77 9.59 -13.16
CA ALA A 458 20.38 9.45 -12.74
C ALA A 458 20.20 8.25 -11.81
N SER A 459 20.75 7.08 -12.17
CA SER A 459 20.71 5.90 -11.30
C SER A 459 21.46 6.12 -9.99
N TYR A 460 22.64 6.74 -10.03
CA TYR A 460 23.41 7.06 -8.83
C TYR A 460 22.65 7.98 -7.87
N GLU A 461 22.03 9.07 -8.36
CA GLU A 461 21.25 9.99 -7.51
C GLU A 461 19.97 9.33 -6.97
N GLY A 462 19.37 8.39 -7.72
CA GLY A 462 18.26 7.57 -7.23
C GLY A 462 18.67 6.77 -5.99
N PHE A 463 19.78 6.05 -6.06
CA PHE A 463 20.30 5.29 -4.92
C PHE A 463 20.75 6.19 -3.76
N ARG A 464 21.33 7.35 -4.06
CA ARG A 464 21.71 8.34 -3.04
C ARG A 464 20.49 8.88 -2.28
N THR A 465 19.37 9.06 -2.96
CA THR A 465 18.08 9.46 -2.36
C THR A 465 17.52 8.34 -1.48
N LEU A 466 17.53 7.08 -1.96
CA LEU A 466 17.12 5.90 -1.20
C LEU A 466 17.94 5.71 0.08
N ALA A 467 19.24 6.02 0.04
CA ALA A 467 20.12 5.96 1.19
C ALA A 467 19.89 7.06 2.25
N GLY A 468 18.97 8.02 1.99
CA GLY A 468 18.60 9.06 2.97
C GLY A 468 19.75 9.98 3.40
N LEU A 469 20.72 10.22 2.51
CA LEU A 469 21.99 10.87 2.87
C LEU A 469 21.91 12.40 2.82
N GLU A 470 22.02 13.05 3.99
CA GLU A 470 22.09 14.51 4.10
C GLU A 470 23.42 15.09 4.67
N ASP A 471 24.41 14.33 5.22
CA ASP A 471 25.77 14.84 5.61
C ASP A 471 26.79 13.71 5.99
N GLU A 472 28.09 14.03 6.20
CA GLU A 472 29.27 13.11 6.23
C GLU A 472 29.36 12.03 7.37
N GLY A 473 29.46 10.74 6.98
CA GLY A 473 29.71 9.50 7.80
C GLY A 473 28.47 8.56 7.86
N THR A 474 28.45 7.26 8.21
CA THR A 474 29.42 6.13 8.24
C THR A 474 28.78 4.85 7.64
N CYS A 475 29.57 3.85 7.22
CA CYS A 475 29.09 2.47 6.95
C CYS A 475 30.07 1.32 7.34
N GLU A 476 30.68 1.17 8.51
CA GLU A 476 30.73 1.87 9.79
C GLU A 476 32.22 2.11 10.12
N ASP A 477 32.88 3.04 9.39
CA ASP A 477 34.06 3.83 9.84
C ASP A 477 34.72 4.62 8.67
N GLY A 478 34.16 4.57 7.46
CA GLY A 478 34.46 5.49 6.35
C GLY A 478 33.28 6.39 5.99
N PRO A 479 33.43 7.35 5.05
CA PRO A 479 32.34 8.23 4.69
C PRO A 479 31.22 7.47 3.96
N ALA A 480 29.95 7.76 4.28
CA ALA A 480 28.79 7.14 3.64
C ALA A 480 28.66 7.48 2.14
N GLU A 481 29.31 8.57 1.72
CA GLU A 481 29.49 8.94 0.32
C GLU A 481 30.95 9.38 0.11
N GLY A 482 31.55 9.02 -1.00
CA GLY A 482 32.92 9.43 -1.29
C GLY A 482 33.41 9.10 -2.68
N PRO A 483 34.65 9.48 -3.00
CA PRO A 483 35.27 9.12 -4.28
C PRO A 483 35.62 7.63 -4.32
N TRP A 484 35.17 6.93 -5.36
CA TRP A 484 35.67 5.60 -5.73
C TRP A 484 37.03 5.75 -6.40
N ARG A 485 38.02 4.95 -5.96
CA ARG A 485 39.38 5.01 -6.50
C ARG A 485 39.88 3.64 -6.94
N ILE A 486 40.51 3.61 -8.11
CA ILE A 486 41.26 2.46 -8.61
C ILE A 486 42.75 2.84 -8.53
N GLY A 487 43.46 2.32 -7.52
CA GLY A 487 44.81 2.75 -7.18
C GLY A 487 44.82 4.19 -6.62
N GLU A 488 45.65 5.07 -7.19
CA GLU A 488 45.69 6.50 -6.80
C GLU A 488 44.70 7.38 -7.60
N ALA A 489 44.03 6.82 -8.62
CA ALA A 489 43.14 7.57 -9.50
C ALA A 489 41.69 7.50 -9.05
N GLU A 490 41.00 8.64 -9.10
CA GLU A 490 39.55 8.72 -8.92
C GLU A 490 38.84 8.18 -10.17
N ALA A 491 38.04 7.14 -9.95
CA ALA A 491 37.34 6.41 -11.01
C ALA A 491 35.85 6.74 -11.05
N GLY A 492 35.26 7.11 -9.91
CA GLY A 492 33.89 7.59 -9.79
C GLY A 492 33.52 7.82 -8.34
N ARG A 493 32.35 7.36 -7.92
CA ARG A 493 31.76 7.63 -6.59
C ARG A 493 31.32 6.35 -5.91
N ILE A 494 31.32 6.37 -4.58
CA ILE A 494 30.73 5.35 -3.72
C ILE A 494 29.64 5.95 -2.87
N VAL A 495 28.60 5.16 -2.61
CA VAL A 495 27.56 5.49 -1.63
C VAL A 495 27.11 4.22 -0.92
N CYS A 496 26.97 4.28 0.40
CA CYS A 496 26.54 3.14 1.22
C CYS A 496 25.53 3.51 2.28
N TYR A 497 24.76 2.51 2.70
CA TYR A 497 23.81 2.61 3.80
C TYR A 497 23.64 1.26 4.50
N VAL A 498 23.23 1.30 5.76
CA VAL A 498 22.94 0.14 6.60
C VAL A 498 21.42 0.04 6.72
N SER A 499 20.82 -1.04 6.20
CA SER A 499 19.36 -1.23 6.17
C SER A 499 18.83 -1.93 7.42
N SER A 500 19.66 -2.75 8.08
CA SER A 500 19.34 -3.42 9.35
C SER A 500 20.60 -3.67 10.17
N SER A 501 20.51 -4.27 11.37
CA SER A 501 21.70 -4.58 12.18
C SER A 501 22.70 -5.51 11.49
N ASP A 502 22.22 -6.30 10.52
CA ASP A 502 22.98 -7.38 9.89
C ASP A 502 22.97 -7.23 8.36
N THR A 503 22.55 -6.08 7.82
CA THR A 503 22.47 -5.86 6.36
C THR A 503 22.88 -4.46 5.96
N ALA A 504 23.75 -4.37 4.96
CA ALA A 504 24.23 -3.11 4.42
C ALA A 504 24.50 -3.21 2.92
N THR A 505 24.34 -2.09 2.22
CA THR A 505 24.44 -2.02 0.77
C THR A 505 25.44 -0.95 0.37
N MET A 506 26.24 -1.24 -0.66
CA MET A 506 27.20 -0.31 -1.26
C MET A 506 26.98 -0.24 -2.76
N TYR A 507 27.05 0.98 -3.29
CA TYR A 507 27.04 1.27 -4.70
C TYR A 507 28.35 1.92 -5.11
N TRP A 508 28.88 1.55 -6.28
CA TRP A 508 30.05 2.16 -6.91
C TRP A 508 29.70 2.64 -8.30
N THR A 509 30.34 3.72 -8.74
CA THR A 509 30.34 4.15 -10.14
C THR A 509 31.76 4.18 -10.70
N ASP A 510 31.93 3.82 -11.97
CA ASP A 510 33.08 4.20 -12.78
C ASP A 510 32.59 5.11 -13.92
N ASP A 511 32.89 6.41 -13.80
CA ASP A 511 32.39 7.44 -14.70
C ASP A 511 32.96 7.35 -16.13
N GLN A 512 34.06 6.59 -16.31
CA GLN A 512 34.66 6.38 -17.63
C GLN A 512 34.16 5.10 -18.30
N LEU A 513 33.93 4.05 -17.51
CA LEU A 513 33.35 2.81 -18.01
C LEU A 513 31.82 2.90 -18.14
N LEU A 514 31.22 3.93 -17.54
CA LEU A 514 29.78 4.10 -17.40
C LEU A 514 29.14 2.93 -16.65
N VAL A 515 29.82 2.41 -15.63
CA VAL A 515 29.35 1.24 -14.87
C VAL A 515 28.89 1.68 -13.49
N LEU A 516 27.76 1.13 -13.05
CA LEU A 516 27.35 1.11 -11.65
C LEU A 516 27.45 -0.33 -11.14
N ALA A 517 27.99 -0.52 -9.94
CA ALA A 517 27.98 -1.80 -9.27
C ALA A 517 27.26 -1.68 -7.93
N THR A 518 26.64 -2.77 -7.47
CA THR A 518 25.87 -2.82 -6.21
C THR A 518 26.22 -4.10 -5.45
N ALA A 519 26.59 -4.00 -4.18
CA ALA A 519 26.77 -5.18 -3.34
C ALA A 519 25.91 -5.12 -2.08
N ILE A 520 25.36 -6.27 -1.73
CA ILE A 520 24.58 -6.46 -0.51
C ILE A 520 25.39 -7.33 0.44
N TRP A 521 25.63 -6.83 1.64
CA TRP A 521 26.33 -7.52 2.73
C TRP A 521 25.31 -7.98 3.77
N THR A 522 25.42 -9.22 4.26
CA THR A 522 24.45 -9.84 5.19
C THR A 522 25.11 -10.51 6.41
N ASP A 523 26.31 -10.07 6.80
CA ASP A 523 27.10 -10.61 7.92
C ASP A 523 27.35 -9.52 8.98
N ASP A 524 27.49 -9.91 10.25
CA ASP A 524 27.66 -9.01 11.40
C ASP A 524 29.06 -8.39 11.51
N ASP A 525 30.03 -8.80 10.68
CA ASP A 525 31.37 -8.18 10.57
C ASP A 525 31.39 -6.95 9.62
N ILE A 526 30.72 -5.87 10.04
CA ILE A 526 30.61 -4.59 9.32
C ILE A 526 31.98 -3.94 9.00
N PRO A 527 33.02 -4.02 9.85
CA PRO A 527 34.37 -3.56 9.46
C PRO A 527 35.00 -4.37 8.32
N ALA A 528 34.80 -5.69 8.26
CA ALA A 528 35.29 -6.52 7.15
C ALA A 528 34.61 -6.17 5.83
N MET A 529 33.31 -5.88 5.86
CA MET A 529 32.54 -5.37 4.73
C MET A 529 33.17 -4.12 4.12
N TYR A 530 33.43 -3.08 4.92
CA TYR A 530 33.99 -1.83 4.40
C TYR A 530 35.38 -2.03 3.80
N GLN A 531 36.23 -2.86 4.42
CA GLN A 531 37.56 -3.19 3.86
C GLN A 531 37.46 -3.93 2.52
N TRP A 532 36.46 -4.79 2.36
CA TRP A 532 36.19 -5.44 1.08
C TRP A 532 35.68 -4.42 0.05
N TRP A 533 34.74 -3.54 0.41
CA TRP A 533 34.18 -2.52 -0.47
C TRP A 533 35.16 -1.51 -1.03
N ILE A 534 36.22 -1.18 -0.28
CA ILE A 534 37.31 -0.31 -0.76
C ILE A 534 38.47 -1.09 -1.37
N GLY A 535 38.40 -2.43 -1.35
CA GLY A 535 39.38 -3.32 -1.91
C GLY A 535 39.33 -3.36 -3.44
N PRO A 536 40.41 -3.78 -4.11
CA PRO A 536 40.48 -3.86 -5.57
C PRO A 536 39.60 -4.97 -6.18
N GLU A 537 38.91 -5.76 -5.34
CA GLU A 537 38.14 -6.93 -5.75
C GLU A 537 36.62 -6.68 -5.73
N SER A 538 36.13 -5.53 -5.28
CA SER A 538 34.68 -5.29 -5.07
C SER A 538 34.00 -4.44 -6.15
N GLY A 539 34.71 -3.47 -6.75
CA GLY A 539 34.16 -2.59 -7.77
C GLY A 539 34.55 -2.95 -9.22
N PRO A 540 34.09 -2.17 -10.22
CA PRO A 540 34.46 -2.37 -11.62
C PRO A 540 35.97 -2.28 -11.84
N VAL A 541 36.51 -3.12 -12.72
CA VAL A 541 37.92 -3.14 -13.11
C VAL A 541 38.11 -2.57 -14.52
N ARG A 542 39.21 -1.84 -14.70
CA ARG A 542 39.60 -1.35 -16.02
C ARG A 542 40.53 -2.38 -16.69
N PRO A 543 40.24 -2.82 -17.91
CA PRO A 543 41.05 -3.80 -18.65
C PRO A 543 42.41 -3.26 -19.10
#